data_AF-A0A0F3INC1-F1
#
_entry.id   AF-A0A0F3INC1-F1
#
_cell.length_a   1.000
_cell.length_b   1.000
_cell.length_c   1.000
_cell.angle_alpha   90.00
_cell.angle_beta   90.00
_cell.angle_gamma   90.00
#
_symmetry.space_group_name_H-M   'P 1'
#
loop_
_entity.id
_entity.type
_entity.pdbx_description
1 polymer ?
#
loop_
_entity_poly.entity_id
_entity_poly.type
_entity_poly.pdbx_seq_one_letter_code
_entity_poly.pdbx_strand_id
1 'polypeptide(L)' 'MAAKEVKFSTDARTKMLRGVDILADAVKVTLGPKGRNVVIEKSFGAPRITKDGVSVAKEIELADKFEN' A
#
# COMPACT_ATOMS: atom_id res chain seq x y z
N MET A 1 -27.34 -8.99 -9.01
CA MET A 1 -26.16 -8.12 -9.24
C MET A 1 -25.85 -7.39 -7.94
N ALA A 2 -24.60 -7.33 -7.51
CA ALA A 2 -24.23 -6.55 -6.33
C ALA A 2 -24.36 -5.05 -6.63
N ALA A 3 -24.87 -4.28 -5.66
CA ALA A 3 -24.97 -2.83 -5.77
C ALA A 3 -23.57 -2.20 -5.95
N LYS A 4 -23.49 -1.12 -6.72
CA LYS A 4 -22.26 -0.37 -6.98
C LYS A 4 -22.30 0.94 -6.20
N GLU A 5 -21.24 1.23 -5.48
CA GLU A 5 -21.02 2.54 -4.89
C GLU A 5 -20.26 3.42 -5.88
N VAL A 6 -20.73 4.65 -6.09
CA VAL A 6 -20.13 5.59 -7.04
C VAL A 6 -19.85 6.91 -6.32
N LYS A 7 -18.57 7.30 -6.31
CA LYS A 7 -18.09 8.57 -5.75
C LYS A 7 -17.65 9.50 -6.87
N PHE A 8 -17.82 10.80 -6.68
CA PHE A 8 -17.56 11.81 -7.71
C PHE A 8 -16.58 12.89 -7.22
N SER A 9 -15.93 13.53 -8.20
CA SER A 9 -15.10 14.72 -8.01
C SER A 9 -14.10 14.58 -6.85
N THR A 10 -14.14 15.50 -5.88
CA THR A 10 -13.16 15.61 -4.81
C THR A 10 -13.18 14.44 -3.84
N ASP A 11 -14.35 13.86 -3.55
CA ASP A 11 -14.45 12.71 -2.65
C ASP A 11 -13.73 11.47 -3.21
N ALA A 12 -13.94 11.18 -4.51
CA ALA A 12 -13.23 10.10 -5.19
C ALA A 12 -11.71 10.36 -5.24
N ARG A 13 -11.28 11.57 -5.62
CA ARG A 13 -9.85 11.92 -5.71
C ARG A 13 -9.15 11.87 -4.36
N THR A 14 -9.83 12.28 -3.28
CA THR A 14 -9.25 12.28 -1.93
C THR A 14 -8.99 10.86 -1.44
N LYS A 15 -9.91 9.93 -1.70
CA LYS A 15 -9.68 8.51 -1.37
C LYS A 15 -8.56 7.89 -2.20
N MET A 16 -8.54 8.14 -3.52
CA MET A 16 -7.43 7.68 -4.36
C MET A 16 -6.07 8.21 -3.87
N LEU A 17 -6.00 9.49 -3.53
CA LEU A 17 -4.76 10.10 -3.04
C LEU A 17 -4.25 9.42 -1.77
N ARG A 18 -5.14 9.11 -0.81
CA ARG A 18 -4.77 8.37 0.39
C ARG A 18 -4.17 7.01 0.07
N GLY A 19 -4.76 6.29 -0.87
CA GLY A 19 -4.23 5.02 -1.36
C GLY A 19 -2.82 5.12 -1.92
N VAL A 20 -2.62 6.11 -2.80
CA VAL A 20 -1.31 6.41 -3.39
C VAL A 20 -0.30 6.79 -2.31
N ASP A 21 -0.68 7.62 -1.34
CA ASP A 21 0.19 8.04 -0.26
C ASP A 21 0.64 6.85 0.60
N ILE A 22 -0.27 5.91 0.93
CA ILE A 22 0.07 4.70 1.70
C ILE A 22 1.09 3.84 0.94
N LEU A 23 0.84 3.59 -0.35
CA LEU A 23 1.76 2.83 -1.20
C LEU A 23 3.13 3.52 -1.31
N ALA A 24 3.13 4.82 -1.61
CA ALA A 24 4.35 5.58 -1.80
C ALA A 24 5.16 5.69 -0.50
N ASP A 25 4.51 5.93 0.62
CA ASP A 25 5.18 6.07 1.93
C ASP A 25 5.82 4.77 2.38
N ALA A 26 5.19 3.64 2.12
CA ALA A 26 5.74 2.32 2.43
C ALA A 26 6.91 1.93 1.51
N VAL A 27 6.86 2.26 0.22
CA VAL A 27 7.91 1.89 -0.75
C VAL A 27 9.09 2.86 -0.71
N LYS A 28 8.87 4.17 -0.54
CA LYS A 28 9.94 5.17 -0.64
C LYS A 28 11.05 4.98 0.39
N VAL A 29 10.75 4.40 1.56
CA VAL A 29 11.75 4.17 2.60
C VAL A 29 12.81 3.15 2.19
N THR A 30 12.54 2.31 1.18
CA THR A 30 13.48 1.31 0.67
C THR A 30 14.38 1.84 -0.44
N LEU A 31 14.23 3.10 -0.85
CA LEU A 31 14.94 3.65 -2.01
C LEU A 31 16.42 3.94 -1.73
N GLY A 32 17.26 3.57 -2.70
CA GLY A 32 18.68 3.89 -2.71
C GLY A 32 19.54 3.01 -1.79
N PRO A 33 20.87 3.22 -1.80
CA PRO A 33 21.81 2.37 -1.06
C PRO A 33 21.65 2.46 0.47
N LYS A 34 21.01 3.54 0.96
CA LYS A 34 20.69 3.73 2.38
C LYS A 34 19.22 3.45 2.71
N GLY A 35 18.52 2.70 1.86
CA GLY A 35 17.15 2.26 2.11
C GLY A 35 17.02 1.54 3.46
N ARG A 36 15.90 1.78 4.13
CA ARG A 36 15.54 1.19 5.42
C ARG A 36 14.79 -0.12 5.24
N ASN A 37 14.77 -0.91 6.30
CA ASN A 37 14.04 -2.17 6.32
C ASN A 37 12.54 -1.90 6.49
N VAL A 38 11.74 -2.66 5.75
CA VAL A 38 10.31 -2.82 5.94
C VAL A 38 10.06 -4.22 6.48
N VAL A 39 9.20 -4.32 7.48
CA VAL A 39 8.83 -5.60 8.12
C VAL A 39 7.44 -5.97 7.63
N ILE A 40 7.31 -7.17 7.07
CA ILE A 40 6.08 -7.70 6.49
C ILE A 40 5.67 -8.92 7.31
N GLU A 41 4.44 -8.91 7.79
CA GLU A 41 3.86 -10.03 8.53
C GLU A 41 3.73 -11.27 7.62
N LYS A 42 3.89 -12.45 8.20
CA LYS A 42 3.59 -13.72 7.53
C LYS A 42 2.59 -14.47 8.40
N SER A 43 1.64 -15.16 7.75
CA SER A 43 0.64 -15.97 8.46
C SER A 43 1.25 -17.08 9.31
N PHE A 44 2.47 -17.52 9.02
CA PHE A 44 3.20 -18.51 9.80
C PHE A 44 4.70 -18.19 9.87
N GLY A 45 5.30 -18.43 11.03
CA GLY A 45 6.74 -18.27 11.26
C GLY A 45 7.17 -16.83 11.58
N ALA A 46 8.44 -16.51 11.30
CA ALA A 46 8.99 -15.18 11.55
C ALA A 46 8.61 -14.17 10.46
N PRO A 47 8.48 -12.87 10.79
CA PRO A 47 8.16 -11.83 9.82
C PRO A 47 9.29 -11.68 8.79
N ARG A 48 8.93 -11.24 7.59
CA ARG A 48 9.89 -10.98 6.51
C ARG A 48 10.42 -9.56 6.63
N ILE A 49 11.73 -9.42 6.77
CA ILE A 49 12.41 -8.12 6.75
C ILE A 49 13.01 -7.92 5.35
N THR A 50 12.69 -6.82 4.67
CA THR A 50 13.17 -6.55 3.30
C THR A 50 13.52 -5.09 3.06
N LYS A 51 14.43 -4.84 2.11
CA LYS A 51 14.70 -3.52 1.51
C LYS A 51 14.33 -3.46 0.03
N ASP A 52 13.66 -4.50 -0.47
CA ASP A 52 13.17 -4.53 -1.85
C ASP A 52 11.79 -3.88 -1.93
N GLY A 53 11.72 -2.71 -2.57
CA GLY A 53 10.48 -1.97 -2.77
C GLY A 53 9.47 -2.72 -3.63
N VAL A 54 9.91 -3.61 -4.53
CA VAL A 54 9.00 -4.42 -5.35
C VAL A 54 8.26 -5.44 -4.48
N SER A 55 8.98 -6.08 -3.55
CA SER A 55 8.34 -6.97 -2.56
C SER A 55 7.39 -6.21 -1.64
N VAL A 56 7.73 -4.99 -1.21
CA VAL A 56 6.85 -4.18 -0.36
C VAL A 56 5.57 -3.80 -1.11
N ALA A 57 5.67 -3.33 -2.35
CA ALA A 57 4.51 -2.90 -3.14
C ALA A 57 3.50 -4.03 -3.40
N LYS A 58 3.96 -5.28 -3.53
CA LYS A 58 3.10 -6.45 -3.77
C LYS A 58 2.24 -6.85 -2.58
N GLU A 59 2.63 -6.46 -1.37
CA GLU A 59 1.97 -6.87 -0.12
C GLU A 59 1.00 -5.79 0.39
N ILE A 60 0.89 -4.66 -0.32
CA ILE A 60 -0.03 -3.57 0.04
C ILE A 60 -1.38 -3.83 -0.61
N GLU A 61 -2.36 -4.14 0.22
CA GLU A 61 -3.77 -4.23 -0.14
C GLU A 61 -4.58 -3.44 0.90
N LEU A 62 -5.45 -2.54 0.45
CA LEU A 62 -6.22 -1.66 1.32
C LEU A 62 -7.67 -2.14 1.40
N ALA A 63 -8.25 -2.10 2.59
CA ALA A 63 -9.62 -2.55 2.82
C ALA A 63 -10.66 -1.65 2.10
N ASP A 64 -10.35 -0.37 1.90
CA ASP A 64 -11.23 0.56 1.19
C ASP A 64 -11.03 0.45 -0.33
N LYS A 65 -12.10 0.10 -1.04
CA LYS A 65 -12.10 -0.11 -2.50
C LYS A 65 -11.78 1.14 -3.33
N PHE A 66 -11.88 2.34 -2.75
CA PHE A 66 -11.54 3.58 -3.43
C PHE A 66 -10.11 4.05 -3.11
N GLU A 67 -9.49 3.49 -2.07
CA GLU A 67 -8.08 3.70 -1.74
C GLU A 67 -7.19 2.62 -2.41
N ASN A 68 -7.70 1.40 -2.59
CA ASN A 68 -7.00 0.28 -3.24
C ASN A 68 -6.99 0.34 -4.77
#